data_AF-A0A0S7EQ50-F1
#
_entry.id   AF-A0A0S7EQ50-F1
#
_cell.length_a   1.000
_cell.length_b   1.000
_cell.length_c   1.000
_cell.angle_alpha   90.00
_cell.angle_beta   90.00
_cell.angle_gamma   90.00
#
_symmetry.space_group_name_H-M   'P 1'
#
loop_
_entity.id
_entity.type
_entity.pdbx_description
1 polymer ?
#
loop_
_entity_poly.entity_id
_entity_poly.type
_entity_poly.pdbx_seq_one_letter_code
_entity_poly.pdbx_strand_id
1 'polypeptide(L)'
;MFSEKFGRGSRTVDLELEAQIDVLRDTKSKYENILRLATALITHFQSMVQTQQALGDTFTDLSQKSPELQDEFGYNAETQKLLCKNGEALLGAINFFVSSVNTLVNKLWRIL
;
A
#
# COMPACT_ATOMS: atom_id res chain seq x y z
N MET A 1 -48.23 -40.69 -29.81
CA MET A 1 -47.59 -39.60 -30.56
C MET A 1 -47.50 -38.39 -29.65
N PHE A 2 -46.28 -37.90 -29.49
CA PHE A 2 -45.80 -36.89 -28.56
C PHE A 2 -46.64 -35.61 -28.47
N SER A 3 -46.72 -35.03 -27.27
CA SER A 3 -46.37 -33.61 -27.11
C SER A 3 -46.04 -33.35 -25.64
N GLU A 4 -44.77 -33.58 -25.30
CA GLU A 4 -44.16 -33.05 -24.08
C GLU A 4 -44.25 -31.53 -24.13
N LYS A 5 -45.03 -30.93 -23.23
CA LYS A 5 -44.95 -29.50 -22.97
C LYS A 5 -43.61 -29.26 -22.28
N PHE A 6 -42.60 -28.93 -23.06
CA PHE A 6 -41.31 -28.43 -22.60
C PHE A 6 -41.58 -27.16 -21.77
N GLY A 7 -41.65 -27.32 -20.45
CA GLY A 7 -41.64 -26.21 -19.53
C GLY A 7 -40.34 -25.46 -19.78
N ARG A 8 -40.43 -24.24 -20.29
CA ARG A 8 -39.28 -23.33 -20.36
C ARG A 8 -38.75 -23.25 -18.94
N GLY A 9 -37.59 -23.85 -18.69
CA GLY A 9 -36.90 -23.69 -17.42
C GLY A 9 -36.61 -22.21 -17.26
N SER A 10 -37.48 -21.51 -16.52
CA SER A 10 -37.18 -20.17 -16.05
C SER A 10 -35.88 -20.29 -15.29
N ARG A 11 -34.81 -19.69 -15.81
CA ARG A 11 -33.53 -19.58 -15.13
C ARG A 11 -33.86 -19.06 -13.72
N THR A 12 -33.65 -19.89 -12.69
CA THR A 12 -33.79 -19.48 -11.30
C THR A 12 -32.62 -18.57 -10.99
N VAL A 13 -32.67 -17.35 -11.53
CA VAL A 13 -31.70 -16.29 -11.25
C VAL A 13 -32.12 -15.73 -9.90
N ASP A 14 -31.33 -16.04 -8.88
CA ASP A 14 -31.43 -15.37 -7.60
C ASP A 14 -30.83 -13.97 -7.76
N LEU A 15 -31.72 -13.01 -8.06
CA LEU A 15 -31.36 -11.62 -8.30
C LEU A 15 -30.73 -10.97 -7.05
N GLU A 16 -31.04 -11.47 -5.86
CA GLU A 16 -30.44 -11.00 -4.61
C GLU A 16 -28.98 -11.46 -4.51
N LEU A 17 -28.71 -12.73 -4.84
CA LEU A 17 -27.34 -13.25 -4.88
C LEU A 17 -26.46 -12.53 -5.91
N GLU A 18 -26.98 -12.26 -7.11
CA GLU A 18 -26.24 -11.50 -8.14
C GLU A 18 -25.93 -10.06 -7.66
N ALA A 19 -26.89 -9.40 -7.02
CA ALA A 19 -26.66 -8.08 -6.44
C ALA A 19 -25.56 -8.11 -5.35
N GLN A 20 -25.52 -9.15 -4.51
CA GLN A 20 -24.47 -9.34 -3.51
C GLN A 20 -23.11 -9.60 -4.16
N ILE A 21 -23.05 -10.39 -5.24
CA ILE A 21 -21.81 -10.63 -6.02
C ILE A 21 -21.26 -9.33 -6.61
N ASP A 22 -22.13 -8.45 -7.12
CA ASP A 22 -21.68 -7.18 -7.70
C ASP A 22 -21.11 -6.23 -6.64
N VAL A 23 -21.70 -6.17 -5.44
CA VAL A 23 -21.14 -5.43 -4.30
C VAL A 23 -19.77 -5.98 -3.89
N LEU A 24 -19.62 -7.30 -3.89
CA LEU A 24 -18.36 -7.98 -3.59
C LEU A 24 -17.28 -7.67 -4.62
N ARG A 25 -17.62 -7.66 -5.93
CA ARG A 25 -16.70 -7.27 -7.02
C ARG A 25 -16.25 -5.82 -6.92
N ASP A 26 -17.17 -4.90 -6.65
CA ASP A 26 -16.85 -3.47 -6.44
C ASP A 26 -15.92 -3.29 -5.24
N THR A 27 -16.23 -3.98 -4.14
CA THR A 27 -15.40 -3.99 -2.92
C THR A 27 -13.99 -4.49 -3.22
N LYS A 28 -13.85 -5.61 -3.94
CA LYS A 28 -12.55 -6.15 -4.36
C LYS A 28 -11.76 -5.13 -5.18
N SER A 29 -12.39 -4.48 -6.16
CA SER A 29 -11.74 -3.47 -7.00
C SER A 29 -11.20 -2.29 -6.17
N LYS A 30 -11.94 -1.85 -5.15
CA LYS A 30 -11.46 -0.81 -4.21
C LYS A 30 -10.23 -1.26 -3.43
N TYR A 31 -10.20 -2.49 -2.94
CA TYR A 31 -9.03 -3.03 -2.23
C TYR A 31 -7.82 -3.19 -3.16
N GLU A 32 -8.02 -3.63 -4.40
CA GLU A 32 -6.95 -3.69 -5.42
C GLU A 32 -6.36 -2.30 -5.69
N ASN A 33 -7.21 -1.27 -5.78
CA ASN A 33 -6.74 0.10 -5.95
C ASN A 33 -5.97 0.61 -4.71
N ILE A 34 -6.44 0.31 -3.49
CA ILE A 34 -5.71 0.64 -2.26
C ILE A 34 -4.33 -0.04 -2.25
N LEU A 35 -4.27 -1.32 -2.63
CA LEU A 35 -3.01 -2.07 -2.69
C LEU A 35 -2.02 -1.45 -3.67
N ARG A 36 -2.51 -1.01 -4.84
CA ARG A 36 -1.71 -0.31 -5.84
C ARG A 36 -1.16 1.01 -5.29
N LEU A 37 -2.01 1.83 -4.65
CA LEU A 37 -1.61 3.11 -4.09
C LEU A 37 -0.62 2.95 -2.92
N ALA A 38 -0.85 1.99 -2.03
CA ALA A 38 0.04 1.71 -0.91
C ALA A 38 1.41 1.19 -1.36
N THR A 39 1.44 0.34 -2.40
CA THR A 39 2.71 -0.09 -3.02
C THR A 39 3.47 1.08 -3.61
N ALA A 40 2.79 1.98 -4.34
CA ALA A 40 3.42 3.20 -4.87
C ALA A 40 3.96 4.10 -3.75
N LEU A 41 3.21 4.25 -2.65
CA LEU A 41 3.64 5.00 -1.48
C LEU A 41 4.91 4.40 -0.86
N ILE A 42 4.99 3.08 -0.70
CA ILE A 42 6.19 2.40 -0.20
C ILE A 42 7.40 2.77 -1.06
N THR A 43 7.28 2.65 -2.39
CA THR A 43 8.40 2.96 -3.31
C THR A 43 8.86 4.41 -3.17
N HIS A 44 7.94 5.38 -3.22
CA HIS A 44 8.30 6.79 -3.07
C HIS A 44 8.94 7.08 -1.71
N PHE A 45 8.40 6.48 -0.66
CA PHE A 45 8.85 6.73 0.70
C PHE A 45 10.21 6.07 0.99
N GLN A 46 10.50 4.91 0.39
CA GLN A 46 11.84 4.31 0.40
C GLN A 46 12.87 5.24 -0.24
N SER A 47 12.58 5.81 -1.42
CA SER A 47 13.48 6.76 -2.07
C SER A 47 13.69 8.03 -1.23
N MET A 48 12.64 8.51 -0.56
CA MET A 48 12.72 9.64 0.36
C MET A 48 13.67 9.35 1.53
N VAL A 49 13.49 8.22 2.22
CA VAL A 49 14.33 7.82 3.37
C VAL A 49 15.80 7.66 2.96
N GLN A 50 16.07 7.05 1.80
CA GLN A 50 17.44 6.97 1.27
C GLN A 50 18.06 8.35 1.02
N THR A 51 17.27 9.29 0.49
CA THR A 51 17.73 10.66 0.26
C THR A 51 17.98 11.40 1.57
N GLN A 52 17.12 11.22 2.58
CA GLN A 52 17.31 11.79 3.92
C GLN A 52 18.61 11.29 4.56
N GLN A 53 18.95 10.00 4.37
CA GLN A 53 20.20 9.44 4.87
C GLN A 53 21.42 10.13 4.24
N ALA A 54 21.47 10.19 2.91
CA ALA A 54 22.57 10.84 2.19
C ALA A 54 22.68 12.34 2.53
N LEU A 55 21.55 13.01 2.73
CA LEU A 55 21.51 14.41 3.13
C LEU A 55 22.03 14.60 4.57
N GLY A 56 21.65 13.71 5.50
CA GLY A 56 22.16 13.72 6.87
C GLY A 56 23.67 13.47 6.96
N ASP A 57 24.19 12.58 6.13
CA ASP A 57 25.64 12.32 6.04
C ASP A 57 26.38 13.55 5.48
N THR A 58 25.81 14.20 4.46
CA THR A 58 26.35 15.45 3.90
C THR A 58 26.37 16.58 4.93
N PHE A 59 25.29 16.76 5.70
CA PHE A 59 25.25 17.74 6.78
C PHE A 59 26.25 17.42 7.90
N THR A 60 26.47 16.14 8.22
CA THR A 60 27.47 15.73 9.20
C THR A 60 28.88 16.13 8.75
N ASP A 61 29.21 15.90 7.47
CA ASP A 61 30.50 16.28 6.89
C ASP A 61 30.71 17.80 6.88
N LEU A 62 29.68 18.57 6.50
CA LEU A 62 29.74 20.04 6.52
C LEU A 62 29.89 20.60 7.93
N SER A 63 29.18 20.05 8.92
CA SER A 63 29.31 20.44 10.33
C SER A 63 30.75 20.32 10.85
N GLN A 64 31.48 19.30 10.41
CA GLN A 64 32.88 19.07 10.78
C GLN A 64 33.87 20.00 10.06
N LYS A 65 33.52 20.46 8.85
CA LYS A 65 34.41 21.24 7.98
C LYS A 65 34.19 22.76 8.06
N SER A 66 33.02 23.20 8.55
CA SER A 66 32.65 24.61 8.66
C SER A 66 32.32 24.97 10.11
N PRO A 67 33.33 25.27 10.95
CA PRO A 67 33.14 25.64 12.37
C PRO A 67 32.14 26.79 12.57
N GLU A 68 32.08 27.73 11.64
CA GLU A 68 31.16 28.87 11.65
C GLU A 68 29.68 28.51 11.46
N LEU A 69 29.38 27.29 10.98
CA LEU A 69 28.03 26.76 10.74
C LEU A 69 27.83 25.39 11.38
N GLN A 70 28.69 25.04 12.35
CA GLN A 70 28.74 23.71 12.93
C GLN A 70 27.39 23.30 13.54
N ASP A 71 26.76 24.22 14.28
CA ASP A 71 25.50 23.97 15.00
C ASP A 71 24.32 23.81 14.03
N GLU A 72 24.24 24.66 12.99
CA GLU A 72 23.17 24.61 11.99
C GLU A 72 23.24 23.31 11.17
N PHE A 73 24.43 22.94 10.71
CA PHE A 73 24.62 21.68 9.99
C PHE A 73 24.45 20.48 10.91
N GLY A 74 24.94 20.54 12.16
CA GLY A 74 24.79 19.48 13.15
C GLY A 74 23.32 19.21 13.47
N TYR A 75 22.54 20.26 13.75
CA TYR A 75 21.10 20.16 14.00
C TYR A 75 20.35 19.52 12.81
N ASN A 76 20.66 19.97 11.59
CA ASN A 76 20.04 19.42 10.38
C ASN A 76 20.42 17.96 10.13
N ALA A 77 21.68 17.59 10.40
CA ALA A 77 22.14 16.20 10.29
C ALA A 77 21.36 15.28 11.22
N GLU A 78 21.24 15.65 12.51
CA GLU A 78 20.50 14.86 13.49
C GLU A 78 19.01 14.78 13.17
N THR A 79 18.42 15.88 12.66
CA THR A 79 17.03 15.88 12.19
C THR A 79 16.82 14.88 11.05
N GLN A 80 17.71 14.85 10.06
CA GLN A 80 17.59 13.89 8.95
C GLN A 80 17.76 12.44 9.42
N LYS A 81 18.72 12.15 10.32
CA LYS A 81 18.89 10.82 10.90
C LYS A 81 17.65 10.36 11.67
N LEU A 82 17.02 11.25 12.44
CA LEU A 82 15.78 10.95 13.15
C LEU A 82 14.63 10.66 12.18
N LEU A 83 14.51 11.46 11.11
CA LEU A 83 13.50 11.23 10.08
C LEU A 83 13.72 9.88 9.36
N CYS A 84 14.96 9.49 9.06
CA CYS A 84 15.28 8.17 8.51
C CYS A 84 14.77 7.05 9.41
N LYS A 85 15.13 7.07 10.69
CA LYS A 85 14.74 6.04 11.67
C LYS A 85 13.23 5.91 11.79
N ASN A 86 12.52 7.04 11.84
CA ASN A 86 11.06 7.04 11.90
C ASN A 86 10.45 6.58 10.57
N GLY A 87 11.07 6.94 9.45
CA GLY A 87 10.68 6.52 8.12
C GLY A 87 10.79 5.02 7.92
N GLU A 88 11.85 4.38 8.40
CA GLU A 88 12.02 2.92 8.38
C GLU A 88 10.92 2.19 9.17
N ALA A 89 10.58 2.68 10.36
CA ALA A 89 9.49 2.13 11.16
C ALA A 89 8.13 2.24 10.44
N LEU A 90 7.84 3.40 9.86
CA LEU A 90 6.61 3.62 9.09
C LEU A 90 6.59 2.76 7.81
N LEU A 91 7.72 2.62 7.11
CA LEU A 91 7.85 1.70 5.97
C LEU A 91 7.51 0.26 6.37
N GLY A 92 8.01 -0.20 7.52
CA GLY A 92 7.67 -1.52 8.06
C GLY A 92 6.16 -1.68 8.26
N ALA A 93 5.50 -0.69 8.85
CA ALA A 93 4.05 -0.71 9.07
C ALA A 93 3.25 -0.75 7.75
N ILE A 94 3.63 0.05 6.75
CA ILE A 94 2.93 0.08 5.45
C ILE A 94 3.16 -1.23 4.68
N ASN A 95 4.38 -1.79 4.72
CA ASN A 95 4.67 -3.10 4.12
C ASN A 95 3.82 -4.21 4.76
N PHE A 96 3.69 -4.20 6.09
CA PHE A 96 2.82 -5.16 6.79
C PHE A 96 1.35 -5.01 6.39
N PHE A 97 0.85 -3.78 6.30
CA PHE A 97 -0.50 -3.48 5.82
C PHE A 97 -0.72 -4.03 4.40
N VAL A 98 0.19 -3.74 3.46
CA VAL A 98 0.15 -4.21 2.08
C VAL A 98 0.12 -5.74 2.00
N SER A 99 0.98 -6.43 2.77
CA SER A 99 1.00 -7.90 2.82
C SER A 99 -0.32 -8.50 3.33
N SER A 100 -0.91 -7.87 4.35
CA SER A 100 -2.19 -8.28 4.94
C SER A 100 -3.35 -8.11 3.96
N VAL A 101 -3.45 -6.95 3.31
CA VAL A 101 -4.48 -6.69 2.30
C VAL A 101 -4.29 -7.56 1.06
N ASN A 102 -3.04 -7.76 0.62
CA ASN A 102 -2.74 -8.66 -0.50
C ASN A 102 -3.22 -10.10 -0.24
N THR A 103 -3.03 -10.58 1.00
CA THR A 103 -3.56 -11.89 1.43
C THR A 103 -5.08 -11.91 1.36
N LEU A 104 -5.75 -10.87 1.87
CA LEU A 104 -7.20 -10.75 1.78
C LEU A 104 -7.67 -10.79 0.31
N VAL A 105 -7.13 -9.92 -0.54
CA VAL A 105 -7.55 -9.77 -1.95
C VAL A 105 -7.25 -11.03 -2.78
N ASN A 106 -6.08 -11.64 -2.64
CA ASN A 106 -5.64 -12.69 -3.56
C ASN A 106 -5.88 -14.11 -3.06
N LYS A 107 -6.05 -14.34 -1.75
CA LYS A 107 -6.32 -15.70 -1.22
C LYS A 107 -7.81 -15.93 -0.94
N LEU A 108 -8.51 -14.97 -0.36
CA LEU A 108 -9.92 -15.17 0.01
C LEU A 108 -10.86 -15.03 -1.20
N TRP A 109 -10.60 -14.09 -2.10
CA TRP A 109 -11.42 -13.89 -3.31
C TRP A 109 -11.06 -14.82 -4.47
N ARG A 110 -10.13 -15.76 -4.28
CA ARG A 110 -9.87 -16.84 -5.25
C ARG A 110 -10.77 -18.06 -5.02
N ILE A 111 -11.51 -18.06 -3.91
CA ILE A 111 -12.35 -19.17 -3.44
C ILE A 111 -13.85 -18.87 -3.72
N LEU A 112 -14.19 -17.59 -3.98
CA LEU A 112 -15.46 -17.14 -4.52
C LEU A 112 -15.38 -17.03 -6.04
#